data_AF-A0A517WQE9-F1
#
_entry.id   AF-A0A517WQE9-F1
#
_cell.length_a   1.000
_cell.length_b   1.000
_cell.length_c   1.000
_cell.angle_alpha   90.00
_cell.angle_beta   90.00
_cell.angle_gamma   90.00
#
_symmetry.space_group_name_H-M   'P 1'
#
loop_
_entity.id
_entity.type
_entity.pdbx_description
1 polymer ?
#
loop_
_entity_poly.entity_id
_entity_poly.type
_entity_poly.pdbx_seq_one_letter_code
_entity_poly.pdbx_strand_id
1 'polypeptide(L)'
;MSTKISRRSLFTTFVVTLLMSPAFSQVSEADHTPGHKVGLKGYCPVCVIEARKWERGRREFHSTYDNVTYFFPNLAIKRKFDQNPVKYVPALAGDCTVCYKKLKKRVPGNIDHVAIYKNRLYLFPGESEKKTFLADPFAFIDTDLAANGLCVVCYKKVNKRVLGNTRFTEIHNGFRYLFPSVREQAEFRRAPDFYALAGMKQETQQISFRTNQPGKTLESFAGKSTCAGCEHGVTPIGSPDELGLAINASGGRVIVVEEAHKLYPKIYAARFQGQQLQVKGQVIKSLGKISWLKPTSLKVIN
;
A
#
# COMPACT_ATOMS: atom_id res chain seq x y z
N MET A 1 -16.13 46.96 97.65
CA MET A 1 -15.98 45.51 97.88
C MET A 1 -16.41 44.79 96.61
N SER A 2 -15.46 44.18 95.90
CA SER A 2 -15.40 42.74 95.59
C SER A 2 -16.76 42.13 95.21
N THR A 3 -16.94 41.44 94.08
CA THR A 3 -16.18 40.24 93.72
C THR A 3 -16.50 39.82 92.27
N LYS A 4 -15.50 39.28 91.55
CA LYS A 4 -15.63 38.53 90.28
C LYS A 4 -16.38 37.20 90.47
N ILE A 5 -16.96 36.65 89.39
CA ILE A 5 -17.18 35.21 89.02
C ILE A 5 -18.01 35.26 87.71
N SER A 6 -17.59 34.93 86.48
CA SER A 6 -17.01 33.72 85.86
C SER A 6 -17.88 32.45 85.92
N ARG A 7 -18.51 32.07 84.80
CA ARG A 7 -18.84 30.69 84.33
C ARG A 7 -19.58 30.80 82.99
N ARG A 8 -18.91 30.58 81.84
CA ARG A 8 -18.80 29.31 81.09
C ARG A 8 -20.15 28.67 80.72
N SER A 9 -20.56 28.78 79.45
CA SER A 9 -21.45 27.82 78.77
C SER A 9 -21.17 27.85 77.26
N LEU A 10 -20.42 26.84 76.77
CA LEU A 10 -20.80 25.85 75.74
C LEU A 10 -21.20 26.44 74.37
N PHE A 11 -20.30 26.40 73.38
CA PHE A 11 -20.13 25.31 72.38
C PHE A 11 -21.29 25.19 71.39
N THR A 12 -21.12 25.76 70.18
CA THR A 12 -21.42 25.09 68.90
C THR A 12 -20.86 25.92 67.74
N THR A 13 -19.56 25.80 67.48
CA THR A 13 -18.94 26.25 66.23
C THR A 13 -19.27 25.25 65.13
N PHE A 14 -20.12 25.65 64.19
CA PHE A 14 -20.44 24.91 62.97
C PHE A 14 -19.23 25.02 62.02
N VAL A 15 -18.31 24.05 62.08
CA VAL A 15 -17.19 23.95 61.13
C VAL A 15 -17.74 23.41 59.82
N VAL A 16 -17.99 24.30 58.86
CA VAL A 16 -18.27 23.93 57.47
C VAL A 16 -16.96 23.45 56.85
N THR A 17 -16.73 22.14 56.88
CA THR A 17 -15.63 21.49 56.16
C THR A 17 -15.91 21.56 54.67
N LEU A 18 -15.28 22.54 54.01
CA LEU A 18 -15.22 22.66 52.57
C LEU A 18 -14.37 21.50 52.00
N LEU A 19 -15.04 20.41 51.60
CA LEU A 19 -14.42 19.29 50.88
C LEU A 19 -14.03 19.76 49.47
N MET A 20 -12.77 20.18 49.30
CA MET A 20 -12.17 20.29 47.97
C MET A 20 -11.86 18.88 47.46
N SER A 21 -12.76 18.31 46.68
CA SER A 21 -12.44 17.11 45.90
C SER A 21 -11.50 17.49 44.75
N PRO A 22 -10.42 16.72 44.50
CA PRO A 22 -9.57 16.93 43.34
C PRO A 22 -10.37 16.65 42.07
N ALA A 23 -10.34 17.58 41.12
CA ALA A 23 -10.84 17.35 39.78
C ALA A 23 -10.07 16.18 39.16
N PHE A 24 -10.72 15.02 39.05
CA PHE A 24 -10.27 13.92 38.22
C PHE A 24 -10.18 14.44 36.79
N SER A 25 -8.95 14.65 36.30
CA SER A 25 -8.71 14.89 34.87
C SER A 25 -9.10 13.63 34.12
N GLN A 26 -10.30 13.64 33.55
CA GLN A 26 -10.70 12.65 32.56
C GLN A 26 -9.78 12.83 31.34
N VAL A 27 -8.83 11.92 31.15
CA VAL A 27 -8.19 11.75 29.84
C VAL A 27 -9.27 11.16 28.94
N SER A 28 -9.94 12.03 28.19
CA SER A 28 -10.90 11.63 27.17
C SER A 28 -10.15 10.95 26.02
N GLU A 29 -10.15 9.62 26.01
CA GLU A 29 -9.75 8.82 24.85
C GLU A 29 -10.91 8.80 23.84
N ALA A 30 -11.07 9.91 23.11
CA ALA A 30 -11.89 10.01 21.91
C ALA A 30 -11.52 11.28 21.13
N ASP A 31 -10.35 11.28 20.50
CA ASP A 31 -10.11 12.21 19.38
C ASP A 31 -10.88 11.67 18.16
N HIS A 32 -12.18 11.96 18.16
CA HIS A 32 -13.04 11.85 16.98
C HIS A 32 -13.46 13.25 16.59
N THR A 33 -12.48 14.10 16.29
CA THR A 33 -12.73 15.29 15.49
C THR A 33 -13.07 14.83 14.06
N PRO A 34 -14.28 15.11 13.52
CA PRO A 34 -14.64 14.68 12.18
C PRO A 34 -13.65 15.26 11.16
N GLY A 35 -12.81 14.40 10.56
CA GLY A 35 -11.85 14.79 9.53
C GLY A 35 -10.37 14.45 9.80
N HIS A 36 -9.98 14.05 11.02
CA HIS A 36 -8.57 13.70 11.31
C HIS A 36 -8.41 12.22 11.68
N LYS A 37 -8.03 11.37 10.71
CA LYS A 37 -7.72 9.95 10.95
C LYS A 37 -6.32 9.82 11.55
N VAL A 38 -6.19 9.18 12.71
CA VAL A 38 -4.88 8.82 13.30
C VAL A 38 -4.42 7.47 12.74
N GLY A 39 -3.24 7.46 12.12
CA GLY A 39 -2.63 6.27 11.57
C GLY A 39 -2.14 5.32 12.64
N LEU A 40 -2.35 4.00 12.44
CA LEU A 40 -1.82 2.92 13.28
C LEU A 40 -2.05 3.12 14.78
N LYS A 41 -3.18 3.71 15.20
CA LYS A 41 -3.47 4.04 16.61
C LYS A 41 -2.33 4.84 17.29
N GLY A 42 -1.60 5.66 16.54
CA GLY A 42 -0.49 6.47 17.04
C GLY A 42 0.88 5.78 17.10
N TYR A 43 1.00 4.55 16.59
CA TYR A 43 2.28 3.88 16.44
C TYR A 43 3.04 4.35 15.19
N CYS A 44 4.36 4.37 15.30
CA CYS A 44 5.27 4.83 14.27
C CYS A 44 5.33 3.86 13.07
N PRO A 45 4.88 4.26 11.86
CA PRO A 45 4.88 3.37 10.70
C PRO A 45 6.28 2.99 10.24
N VAL A 46 7.25 3.91 10.32
CA VAL A 46 8.66 3.65 10.00
C VAL A 46 9.24 2.60 10.93
N CYS A 47 8.93 2.68 12.23
CA CYS A 47 9.42 1.77 13.26
C CYS A 47 8.84 0.36 13.07
N VAL A 48 7.57 0.26 12.70
CA VAL A 48 6.92 -1.02 12.37
C VAL A 48 7.53 -1.65 11.12
N ILE A 49 7.80 -0.86 10.08
CA ILE A 49 8.24 -1.39 8.78
C ILE A 49 9.74 -1.67 8.74
N GLU A 50 10.59 -0.81 9.31
CA GLU A 50 12.06 -1.00 9.29
C GLU A 50 12.55 -1.79 10.49
N ALA A 51 12.09 -1.45 11.70
CA ALA A 51 12.60 -2.04 12.94
C ALA A 51 11.75 -3.20 13.48
N ARG A 52 10.59 -3.47 12.87
CA ARG A 52 9.60 -4.48 13.35
C ARG A 52 9.13 -4.21 14.79
N LYS A 53 9.10 -2.94 15.19
CA LYS A 53 8.73 -2.53 16.55
C LYS A 53 7.51 -1.61 16.53
N TRP A 54 6.55 -1.93 17.40
CA TRP A 54 5.41 -1.08 17.70
C TRP A 54 5.82 0.00 18.71
N GLU A 55 6.55 0.99 18.22
CA GLU A 55 6.99 2.13 19.03
C GLU A 55 5.96 3.27 18.94
N ARG A 56 5.51 3.78 20.08
CA ARG A 56 4.57 4.90 20.14
C ARG A 56 5.23 6.17 19.61
N GLY A 57 4.54 6.88 18.73
CA GLY A 57 4.95 8.21 18.32
C GLY A 57 4.59 9.27 19.37
N ARG A 58 5.23 10.42 19.28
CA ARG A 58 4.94 11.60 20.10
C ARG A 58 4.18 12.64 19.28
N ARG A 59 3.25 13.36 19.90
CA ARG A 59 2.44 14.39 19.23
C ARG A 59 3.30 15.50 18.60
N GLU A 60 4.43 15.83 19.22
CA GLU A 60 5.39 16.81 18.72
C GLU A 60 6.06 16.42 17.39
N PHE A 61 6.16 15.12 17.09
CA PHE A 61 6.72 14.60 15.84
C PHE A 61 5.64 13.90 15.03
N HIS A 62 4.91 14.66 14.22
CA HIS A 62 3.85 14.13 13.36
C HIS A 62 3.93 14.65 11.93
N SER A 63 3.43 13.86 10.99
CA SER A 63 3.24 14.25 9.59
C SER A 63 1.89 13.76 9.10
N THR A 64 1.25 14.54 8.25
CA THR A 64 -0.03 14.16 7.62
C THR A 64 0.21 13.75 6.19
N TYR A 65 -0.33 12.61 5.79
CA TYR A 65 -0.25 12.09 4.44
C TYR A 65 -1.53 11.33 4.09
N ASP A 66 -2.10 11.61 2.92
CA ASP A 66 -3.39 11.04 2.48
C ASP A 66 -4.51 11.20 3.53
N ASN A 67 -4.61 12.40 4.12
CA ASN A 67 -5.56 12.75 5.20
C ASN A 67 -5.43 11.89 6.48
N VAL A 68 -4.29 11.22 6.68
CA VAL A 68 -3.97 10.45 7.88
C VAL A 68 -2.78 11.08 8.61
N THR A 69 -2.93 11.32 9.91
CA THR A 69 -1.85 11.81 10.77
C THR A 69 -1.05 10.64 11.33
N TYR A 70 0.26 10.64 11.10
CA TYR A 70 1.21 9.65 11.62
C TYR A 70 2.14 10.29 12.64
N PHE A 71 2.45 9.56 13.72
CA PHE A 71 3.30 10.03 14.81
C PHE A 71 4.62 9.26 14.85
N PHE A 72 5.69 9.90 15.31
CA PHE A 72 7.05 9.36 15.33
C PHE A 72 7.71 9.56 16.70
N PRO A 73 8.63 8.68 17.12
CA PRO A 73 9.27 8.79 18.43
C PRO A 73 10.25 9.97 18.52
N ASN A 74 10.82 10.38 17.38
CA ASN A 74 11.79 11.48 17.29
C ASN A 74 11.83 12.09 15.87
N LEU A 75 12.49 13.24 15.77
CA LEU A 75 12.65 13.99 14.52
C LEU A 75 13.38 13.21 13.40
N ALA A 76 14.36 12.36 13.74
CA ALA A 76 15.11 11.61 12.73
C ALA A 76 14.20 10.58 12.02
N ILE A 77 13.36 9.88 12.79
CA ILE A 77 12.39 8.93 12.23
C ILE A 77 11.29 9.65 11.44
N LYS A 78 10.82 10.81 11.92
CA LYS A 78 9.89 11.67 11.16
C LYS A 78 10.47 12.03 9.78
N ARG A 79 11.73 12.48 9.73
CA ARG A 79 12.40 12.84 8.46
C ARG A 79 12.47 11.68 7.47
N LYS A 80 12.67 10.43 7.94
CA LYS A 80 12.61 9.25 7.06
C LYS A 80 11.24 9.10 6.41
N PHE A 81 10.16 9.30 7.17
CA PHE A 81 8.80 9.26 6.64
C PHE A 81 8.59 10.37 5.61
N ASP A 82 8.96 11.61 5.94
CA ASP A 82 8.76 12.78 5.08
C ASP A 82 9.47 12.65 3.72
N GLN A 83 10.61 11.95 3.66
CA GLN A 83 11.33 11.69 2.41
C GLN A 83 10.55 10.81 1.44
N ASN A 84 9.82 9.81 1.94
CA ASN A 84 9.05 8.89 1.11
C ASN A 84 7.91 8.24 1.91
N PRO A 85 6.79 8.94 2.13
CA PRO A 85 5.69 8.45 2.97
C PRO A 85 5.02 7.20 2.37
N VAL A 86 5.00 7.09 1.03
CA VAL A 86 4.44 5.93 0.29
C VAL A 86 5.04 4.61 0.75
N LYS A 87 6.31 4.58 1.15
CA LYS A 87 7.00 3.39 1.63
C LYS A 87 6.49 2.90 2.99
N TYR A 88 5.95 3.81 3.80
CA TYR A 88 5.67 3.55 5.21
C TYR A 88 4.18 3.47 5.54
N VAL A 89 3.30 4.05 4.72
CA VAL A 89 1.87 3.97 4.98
C VAL A 89 1.31 2.57 4.68
N PRO A 90 0.30 2.11 5.43
CA PRO A 90 -0.34 0.83 5.15
C PRO A 90 -0.99 0.78 3.77
N ALA A 91 -1.03 -0.41 3.18
CA ALA A 91 -1.81 -0.66 1.97
C ALA A 91 -3.28 -0.27 2.16
N LEU A 92 -3.90 0.24 1.10
CA LEU A 92 -5.30 0.68 1.08
C LEU A 92 -5.69 1.60 2.26
N ALA A 93 -4.79 2.51 2.66
CA ALA A 93 -4.96 3.39 3.82
C ALA A 93 -5.29 2.67 5.16
N GLY A 94 -4.84 1.41 5.28
CA GLY A 94 -5.08 0.55 6.45
C GLY A 94 -6.36 -0.27 6.38
N ASP A 95 -7.07 -0.22 5.27
CA ASP A 95 -8.23 -1.08 5.04
C ASP A 95 -7.80 -2.45 4.51
N CYS A 96 -8.63 -3.44 4.78
CA CYS A 96 -8.40 -4.83 4.45
C CYS A 96 -8.39 -5.08 2.93
N THR A 97 -7.23 -5.43 2.39
CA THR A 97 -7.07 -5.74 0.96
C THR A 97 -7.85 -6.99 0.55
N VAL A 98 -7.96 -7.99 1.43
CA VAL A 98 -8.78 -9.20 1.16
C VAL A 98 -10.26 -8.84 1.06
N CYS A 99 -10.75 -8.02 2.00
CA CYS A 99 -12.14 -7.58 2.08
C CYS A 99 -12.50 -6.73 0.86
N TYR A 100 -11.63 -5.78 0.50
CA TYR A 100 -11.86 -4.95 -0.68
C TYR A 100 -11.81 -5.77 -1.97
N LYS A 101 -10.88 -6.72 -2.10
CA LYS A 101 -10.78 -7.59 -3.28
C LYS A 101 -12.02 -8.47 -3.46
N LYS A 102 -12.50 -9.11 -2.38
CA LYS A 102 -13.60 -10.07 -2.41
C LYS A 102 -14.98 -9.42 -2.39
N LEU A 103 -15.15 -8.36 -1.61
CA LEU A 103 -16.45 -7.77 -1.29
C LEU A 103 -16.62 -6.34 -1.82
N LYS A 104 -15.57 -5.72 -2.37
CA LYS A 104 -15.54 -4.30 -2.80
C LYS A 104 -15.92 -3.32 -1.67
N LYS A 105 -15.75 -3.75 -0.41
CA LYS A 105 -16.00 -2.94 0.79
C LYS A 105 -14.69 -2.51 1.44
N ARG A 106 -14.62 -1.24 1.83
CA ARG A 106 -13.54 -0.70 2.67
C ARG A 106 -13.85 -1.09 4.11
N VAL A 107 -13.11 -2.07 4.62
CA VAL A 107 -13.23 -2.55 6.00
C VAL A 107 -11.93 -2.20 6.71
N PRO A 108 -11.94 -1.32 7.73
CA PRO A 108 -10.73 -0.97 8.46
C PRO A 108 -10.07 -2.21 9.07
N GLY A 109 -8.76 -2.32 8.92
CA GLY A 109 -8.00 -3.37 9.60
C GLY A 109 -7.60 -2.98 11.03
N ASN A 110 -7.10 -3.96 11.78
CA ASN A 110 -6.62 -3.79 13.14
C ASN A 110 -5.10 -4.04 13.20
N ILE A 111 -4.41 -3.30 14.07
CA ILE A 111 -2.97 -3.44 14.31
C ILE A 111 -2.59 -4.80 14.93
N ASP A 112 -3.55 -5.48 15.55
CA ASP A 112 -3.37 -6.83 16.12
C ASP A 112 -3.34 -7.91 15.01
N HIS A 113 -3.87 -7.60 13.83
CA HIS A 113 -3.95 -8.51 12.68
C HIS A 113 -3.23 -7.90 11.47
N VAL A 114 -1.90 -7.78 11.58
CA VAL A 114 -1.05 -7.29 10.49
C VAL A 114 -0.30 -8.40 9.77
N ALA A 115 0.05 -8.13 8.52
CA ALA A 115 1.12 -8.83 7.81
C ALA A 115 2.06 -7.79 7.19
N ILE A 116 3.36 -8.09 7.18
CA ILE A 116 4.33 -7.33 6.41
C ILE A 116 4.86 -8.22 5.31
N TYR A 117 4.64 -7.81 4.06
CA TYR A 117 5.05 -8.56 2.87
C TYR A 117 5.76 -7.61 1.92
N LYS A 118 6.97 -7.98 1.48
CA LYS A 118 7.87 -7.13 0.65
C LYS A 118 7.98 -5.70 1.19
N ASN A 119 8.26 -5.59 2.50
CA ASN A 119 8.40 -4.33 3.22
C ASN A 119 7.17 -3.39 3.20
N ARG A 120 6.00 -3.92 2.84
CA ARG A 120 4.73 -3.18 2.89
C ARG A 120 3.82 -3.73 3.97
N LEU A 121 3.18 -2.84 4.73
CA LEU A 121 2.31 -3.18 5.83
C LEU A 121 0.85 -3.35 5.36
N TYR A 122 0.23 -4.45 5.76
CA TYR A 122 -1.17 -4.79 5.48
C TYR A 122 -1.89 -5.02 6.81
N LEU A 123 -3.10 -4.47 6.95
CA LEU A 123 -3.95 -4.65 8.14
C LEU A 123 -5.20 -5.42 7.74
N PHE A 124 -5.70 -6.24 8.66
CA PHE A 124 -6.91 -7.03 8.50
C PHE A 124 -7.84 -6.85 9.71
N PRO A 125 -9.16 -6.97 9.56
CA PRO A 125 -10.08 -6.82 10.70
C PRO A 125 -9.94 -7.99 11.68
N GLY A 126 -9.55 -9.18 11.19
CA GLY A 126 -9.42 -10.39 11.98
C GLY A 126 -8.43 -11.40 11.42
N GLU A 127 -8.27 -12.50 12.15
CA GLU A 127 -7.31 -13.57 11.83
C GLU A 127 -7.66 -14.34 10.53
N SER A 128 -8.96 -14.44 10.19
CA SER A 128 -9.43 -15.13 8.99
C SER A 128 -8.90 -14.48 7.70
N GLU A 129 -9.04 -13.15 7.58
CA GLU A 129 -8.58 -12.39 6.42
C GLU A 129 -7.06 -12.36 6.36
N LYS A 130 -6.39 -12.27 7.52
CA LYS A 130 -4.93 -12.36 7.61
C LYS A 130 -4.43 -13.71 7.09
N LYS A 131 -5.03 -14.83 7.53
CA LYS A 131 -4.68 -16.18 7.03
C LYS A 131 -4.92 -16.30 5.54
N THR A 132 -6.04 -15.75 5.04
CA THR A 132 -6.32 -15.70 3.59
C THR A 132 -5.23 -14.97 2.83
N PHE A 133 -4.78 -13.81 3.32
CA PHE A 133 -3.69 -13.06 2.71
C PHE A 133 -2.38 -13.84 2.72
N LEU A 134 -2.03 -14.46 3.85
CA LEU A 134 -0.77 -15.20 4.00
C LEU A 134 -0.72 -16.46 3.12
N ALA A 135 -1.86 -17.09 2.83
CA ALA A 135 -1.94 -18.26 1.98
C ALA A 135 -1.62 -17.94 0.50
N ASP A 136 -2.03 -16.77 0.01
CA ASP A 136 -1.69 -16.28 -1.34
C ASP A 136 -1.58 -14.75 -1.39
N PRO A 137 -0.44 -14.16 -0.96
CA PRO A 137 -0.28 -12.71 -0.93
C PRO A 137 -0.43 -12.08 -2.33
N PHE A 138 0.01 -12.78 -3.38
CA PHE A 138 0.01 -12.25 -4.75
C PHE A 138 -1.39 -11.85 -5.23
N ALA A 139 -2.43 -12.55 -4.77
CA ALA A 139 -3.81 -12.22 -5.11
C ALA A 139 -4.30 -10.86 -4.54
N PHE A 140 -3.63 -10.32 -3.51
CA PHE A 140 -4.12 -9.19 -2.72
C PHE A 140 -3.17 -7.99 -2.61
N ILE A 141 -1.88 -8.16 -2.91
CA ILE A 141 -0.85 -7.10 -2.73
C ILE A 141 -1.05 -5.88 -3.64
N ASP A 142 -1.70 -6.07 -4.80
CA ASP A 142 -2.01 -5.04 -5.80
C ASP A 142 -3.48 -4.60 -5.74
N THR A 143 -4.24 -4.98 -4.70
CA THR A 143 -5.65 -4.62 -4.56
C THR A 143 -5.89 -3.11 -4.58
N ASP A 144 -4.93 -2.34 -4.08
CA ASP A 144 -4.96 -0.88 -4.06
C ASP A 144 -4.25 -0.23 -5.25
N LEU A 145 -3.77 -1.01 -6.23
CA LEU A 145 -3.15 -0.46 -7.43
C LEU A 145 -4.23 0.12 -8.35
N ALA A 146 -4.28 1.46 -8.43
CA ALA A 146 -5.21 2.16 -9.29
C ALA A 146 -4.90 1.91 -10.78
N ALA A 147 -5.96 1.89 -11.60
CA ALA A 147 -5.88 1.77 -13.06
C ALA A 147 -4.98 0.63 -13.57
N ASN A 148 -4.84 -0.45 -12.79
CA ASN A 148 -3.90 -1.55 -13.03
C ASN A 148 -2.44 -1.10 -13.27
N GLY A 149 -2.04 0.02 -12.70
CA GLY A 149 -0.69 0.59 -12.83
C GLY A 149 -0.51 1.50 -14.05
N LEU A 150 -1.57 1.81 -14.79
CA LEU A 150 -1.51 2.81 -15.86
C LEU A 150 -1.45 4.24 -15.30
N CYS A 151 -0.68 5.08 -15.98
CA CYS A 151 -0.56 6.50 -15.72
C CYS A 151 -1.88 7.22 -16.01
N VAL A 152 -2.64 7.55 -14.97
CA VAL A 152 -3.93 8.26 -15.08
C VAL A 152 -3.79 9.66 -15.68
N VAL A 153 -2.66 10.34 -15.45
CA VAL A 153 -2.35 11.65 -16.02
C VAL A 153 -2.14 11.56 -17.54
N CYS A 154 -1.35 10.58 -17.99
CA CYS A 154 -1.07 10.32 -19.40
C CYS A 154 -2.37 9.99 -20.15
N TYR A 155 -3.21 9.16 -19.54
CA TYR A 155 -4.50 8.83 -20.11
C TYR A 155 -5.41 10.06 -20.20
N LYS A 156 -5.53 10.84 -19.12
CA LYS A 156 -6.41 12.01 -19.07
C LYS A 156 -5.99 13.14 -20.02
N LYS A 157 -4.69 13.42 -20.15
CA LYS A 157 -4.18 14.56 -20.94
C LYS A 157 -4.02 14.27 -22.43
N VAL A 158 -3.58 13.06 -22.77
CA VAL A 158 -3.19 12.72 -24.15
C VAL A 158 -3.78 11.39 -24.64
N ASN A 159 -4.71 10.78 -23.90
CA ASN A 159 -5.38 9.51 -24.22
C ASN A 159 -4.40 8.35 -24.47
N LYS A 160 -3.19 8.40 -23.90
CA LYS A 160 -2.18 7.35 -24.04
C LYS A 160 -2.19 6.44 -22.81
N ARG A 161 -2.18 5.13 -23.07
CA ARG A 161 -2.00 4.09 -22.05
C ARG A 161 -0.51 3.87 -21.83
N VAL A 162 0.02 4.51 -20.80
CA VAL A 162 1.45 4.41 -20.42
C VAL A 162 1.53 3.72 -19.07
N LEU A 163 2.43 2.76 -18.94
CA LEU A 163 2.67 2.10 -17.66
C LEU A 163 3.46 3.02 -16.73
N GLY A 164 3.01 3.08 -15.48
CA GLY A 164 3.73 3.77 -14.43
C GLY A 164 4.91 2.94 -13.90
N ASN A 165 5.86 3.64 -13.32
CA ASN A 165 7.03 3.08 -12.66
C ASN A 165 6.83 3.18 -11.13
N THR A 166 7.18 2.13 -10.40
CA THR A 166 7.04 2.08 -8.92
C THR A 166 7.88 3.14 -8.20
N ARG A 167 8.93 3.67 -8.84
CA ARG A 167 9.72 4.80 -8.31
C ARG A 167 8.94 6.12 -8.26
N PHE A 168 7.94 6.28 -9.12
CA PHE A 168 7.09 7.48 -9.19
C PHE A 168 5.68 7.09 -8.79
N THR A 169 5.52 6.83 -7.49
CA THR A 169 4.25 6.41 -6.91
C THR A 169 3.64 7.56 -6.10
N GLU A 170 2.32 7.73 -6.17
CA GLU A 170 1.55 8.54 -5.23
C GLU A 170 0.44 7.70 -4.60
N ILE A 171 -0.02 8.10 -3.42
CA ILE A 171 -1.21 7.53 -2.80
C ILE A 171 -2.25 8.62 -2.65
N HIS A 172 -3.49 8.27 -3.01
CA HIS A 172 -4.63 9.15 -2.84
C HIS A 172 -5.88 8.30 -2.54
N ASN A 173 -6.57 8.62 -1.46
CA ASN A 173 -7.72 7.88 -0.92
C ASN A 173 -7.44 6.39 -0.69
N GLY A 174 -6.20 6.09 -0.28
CA GLY A 174 -5.66 4.75 -0.08
C GLY A 174 -5.27 4.00 -1.35
N PHE A 175 -5.55 4.54 -2.54
CA PHE A 175 -5.13 3.91 -3.79
C PHE A 175 -3.76 4.39 -4.22
N ARG A 176 -2.98 3.45 -4.75
CA ARG A 176 -1.63 3.65 -5.25
C ARG A 176 -1.66 3.91 -6.75
N TYR A 177 -1.16 5.07 -7.16
CA TYR A 177 -1.05 5.49 -8.56
C TYR A 177 0.41 5.48 -8.99
N LEU A 178 0.68 4.98 -10.19
CA LEU A 178 2.04 4.87 -10.74
C LEU A 178 2.19 5.81 -11.94
N PHE A 179 3.36 6.43 -12.06
CA PHE A 179 3.67 7.38 -13.12
C PHE A 179 4.98 7.02 -13.83
N PRO A 180 5.14 7.31 -15.13
CA PRO A 180 6.35 6.98 -15.86
C PRO A 180 7.52 7.89 -15.45
N SER A 181 7.24 9.10 -14.95
CA SER A 181 8.25 10.06 -14.51
C SER A 181 7.78 10.94 -13.36
N VAL A 182 8.71 11.70 -12.77
CA VAL A 182 8.43 12.75 -11.77
C VAL A 182 7.50 13.84 -12.30
N ARG A 183 7.43 14.06 -13.62
CA ARG A 183 6.60 15.09 -14.24
C ARG A 183 5.12 14.76 -14.06
N GLU A 184 4.70 13.58 -14.49
CA GLU A 184 3.29 13.15 -14.37
C GLU A 184 2.92 12.94 -12.90
N GLN A 185 3.85 12.48 -12.07
CA GLN A 185 3.66 12.36 -10.63
C GLN A 185 3.35 13.73 -9.99
N ALA A 186 4.14 14.77 -10.33
CA ALA A 186 3.92 16.12 -9.83
C ALA A 186 2.60 16.73 -10.35
N GLU A 187 2.20 16.42 -11.60
CA GLU A 187 0.90 16.82 -12.13
C GLU A 187 -0.25 16.19 -11.34
N PHE A 188 -0.16 14.89 -11.02
CA PHE A 188 -1.15 14.23 -10.17
C PHE A 188 -1.24 14.87 -8.79
N ARG A 189 -0.10 15.14 -8.14
CA ARG A 189 -0.06 15.79 -6.81
C ARG A 189 -0.76 17.15 -6.75
N ARG A 190 -0.77 17.91 -7.85
CA ARG A 190 -1.44 19.22 -7.90
C ARG A 190 -2.96 19.12 -7.95
N ALA A 191 -3.51 18.03 -8.51
CA ALA A 191 -4.94 17.86 -8.70
C ALA A 191 -5.34 16.37 -8.64
N PRO A 192 -5.15 15.69 -7.49
CA PRO A 192 -5.29 14.25 -7.41
C PRO A 192 -6.73 13.80 -7.71
N ASP A 193 -7.75 14.49 -7.20
CA ASP A 193 -9.16 14.16 -7.45
C ASP A 193 -9.50 14.22 -8.94
N PHE A 194 -8.98 15.23 -9.67
CA PHE A 194 -9.21 15.39 -11.11
C PHE A 194 -8.72 14.20 -11.93
N TYR A 195 -7.54 13.66 -11.57
CA TYR A 195 -6.93 12.54 -12.28
C TYR A 195 -7.40 11.18 -11.78
N ALA A 196 -7.70 11.03 -10.50
CA ALA A 196 -8.14 9.78 -9.89
C ALA A 196 -9.44 9.25 -10.52
N LEU A 197 -10.37 10.14 -10.88
CA LEU A 197 -11.65 9.82 -11.54
C LEU A 197 -11.47 9.18 -12.94
N ALA A 198 -10.36 9.44 -13.62
CA ALA A 198 -10.06 8.88 -14.94
C ALA A 198 -9.75 7.37 -14.88
N GLY A 199 -9.19 6.90 -13.75
CA GLY A 199 -8.89 5.49 -13.52
C GLY A 199 -10.12 4.64 -13.17
N MET A 200 -11.22 5.28 -12.71
CA MET A 200 -12.42 4.59 -12.22
C MET A 200 -13.52 4.42 -13.28
N LYS A 201 -13.64 5.32 -14.27
CA LYS A 201 -14.68 5.20 -15.33
C LYS A 201 -14.48 4.03 -16.29
N GLN A 202 -13.29 3.44 -16.36
CA GLN A 202 -12.99 2.33 -17.26
C GLN A 202 -13.46 0.94 -16.74
N GLU A 203 -14.06 0.85 -15.54
CA GLU A 203 -14.76 -0.39 -15.14
C GLU A 203 -16.12 -0.55 -15.86
N THR A 204 -16.71 0.50 -16.46
CA THR A 204 -18.13 0.47 -16.91
C THR A 204 -18.36 0.58 -18.42
N GLN A 205 -17.37 0.93 -19.25
CA GLN A 205 -17.56 0.98 -20.71
C GLN A 205 -16.77 -0.11 -21.42
N GLN A 206 -17.50 -1.18 -21.73
CA GLN A 206 -17.24 -2.23 -22.72
C GLN A 206 -15.76 -2.41 -23.08
N ILE A 207 -15.14 -3.32 -22.35
CA ILE A 207 -14.18 -4.19 -23.00
C ILE A 207 -14.83 -5.56 -22.96
N SER A 208 -15.18 -6.06 -24.14
CA SER A 208 -15.34 -7.48 -24.43
C SER A 208 -13.98 -8.16 -24.20
N PHE A 209 -13.54 -8.17 -22.95
CA PHE A 209 -12.52 -9.08 -22.50
C PHE A 209 -13.21 -10.44 -22.49
N ARG A 210 -12.73 -11.37 -23.31
CA ARG A 210 -12.70 -12.75 -22.84
C ARG A 210 -11.88 -12.73 -21.55
N THR A 211 -12.57 -12.55 -20.43
CA THR A 211 -12.03 -12.82 -19.11
C THR A 211 -11.81 -14.31 -19.05
N ASN A 212 -10.68 -14.78 -19.56
CA ASN A 212 -10.13 -15.99 -18.99
C ASN A 212 -9.76 -15.60 -17.56
N GLN A 213 -10.50 -16.21 -16.63
CA GLN A 213 -10.17 -16.30 -15.21
C GLN A 213 -8.66 -16.54 -15.02
N PRO A 214 -8.06 -16.27 -13.85
CA PRO A 214 -6.75 -16.82 -13.52
C PRO A 214 -6.81 -18.33 -13.71
N GLY A 215 -6.35 -18.78 -14.88
CA GLY A 215 -6.46 -20.16 -15.29
C GLY A 215 -5.54 -20.96 -14.38
N LYS A 216 -6.08 -22.02 -13.79
CA LYS A 216 -5.28 -23.18 -13.34
C LYS A 216 -4.51 -23.81 -14.51
N THR A 217 -4.75 -23.37 -15.74
CA THR A 217 -4.18 -23.90 -16.97
C THR A 217 -2.80 -23.31 -17.24
N LEU A 218 -1.82 -24.19 -17.44
CA LEU A 218 -0.51 -23.82 -17.90
C LEU A 218 -0.58 -23.42 -19.38
N GLU A 219 -0.18 -22.19 -19.69
CA GLU A 219 -0.07 -21.67 -21.04
C GLU A 219 1.37 -21.80 -21.55
N SER A 220 1.54 -21.90 -22.86
CA SER A 220 2.85 -21.99 -23.52
C SER A 220 2.99 -20.88 -24.55
N PHE A 221 4.11 -20.18 -24.51
CA PHE A 221 4.44 -19.10 -25.43
C PHE A 221 5.83 -19.33 -26.01
N ALA A 222 6.02 -18.95 -27.27
CA ALA A 222 7.32 -18.98 -27.93
C ALA A 222 7.58 -17.65 -28.64
N GLY A 223 8.85 -17.24 -28.66
CA GLY A 223 9.25 -15.97 -29.27
C GLY A 223 10.65 -15.53 -28.84
N LYS A 224 11.02 -14.32 -29.27
CA LYS A 224 12.37 -13.79 -29.03
C LYS A 224 12.50 -13.24 -27.62
N SER A 225 13.63 -13.54 -26.97
CA SER A 225 14.00 -12.92 -25.71
C SER A 225 14.22 -11.41 -25.87
N THR A 226 13.86 -10.66 -24.84
CA THR A 226 13.96 -9.20 -24.80
C THR A 226 14.08 -8.73 -23.35
N CYS A 227 14.56 -7.50 -23.15
CA CYS A 227 14.58 -6.87 -21.83
C CYS A 227 13.21 -6.26 -21.50
N ALA A 228 12.53 -6.78 -20.48
CA ALA A 228 11.20 -6.31 -20.08
C ALA A 228 11.20 -4.81 -19.73
N GLY A 229 12.17 -4.37 -18.94
CA GLY A 229 12.28 -2.98 -18.48
C GLY A 229 12.76 -2.04 -19.57
N CYS A 230 13.71 -2.48 -20.39
CA CYS A 230 14.38 -1.64 -21.39
C CYS A 230 13.48 -1.39 -22.60
N GLU A 231 12.83 -2.44 -23.11
CA GLU A 231 12.09 -2.39 -24.37
C GLU A 231 10.58 -2.22 -24.17
N HIS A 232 10.05 -2.67 -23.03
CA HIS A 232 8.61 -2.62 -22.75
C HIS A 232 8.24 -1.73 -21.56
N GLY A 233 9.23 -1.18 -20.84
CA GLY A 233 9.00 -0.31 -19.70
C GLY A 233 8.33 -1.03 -18.52
N VAL A 234 8.46 -2.35 -18.41
CA VAL A 234 7.84 -3.17 -17.37
C VAL A 234 8.84 -4.02 -16.62
N THR A 235 8.58 -4.28 -15.35
CA THR A 235 9.43 -5.14 -14.51
C THR A 235 8.66 -6.38 -14.05
N PRO A 236 9.35 -7.43 -13.59
CA PRO A 236 8.71 -8.54 -12.90
C PRO A 236 7.95 -8.06 -11.65
N ILE A 237 6.85 -8.74 -11.31
CA ILE A 237 6.05 -8.46 -10.10
C ILE A 237 6.80 -8.94 -8.86
N GLY A 238 7.44 -10.10 -8.98
CA GLY A 238 8.26 -10.77 -7.97
C GLY A 238 9.48 -9.95 -7.54
N SER A 239 10.16 -9.35 -8.52
CA SER A 239 11.39 -8.57 -8.35
C SER A 239 11.32 -7.26 -9.16
N PRO A 240 10.69 -6.20 -8.63
CA PRO A 240 10.51 -4.94 -9.37
C PRO A 240 11.81 -4.17 -9.61
N ASP A 241 12.87 -4.47 -8.86
CA ASP A 241 14.20 -3.85 -9.04
C ASP A 241 15.00 -4.49 -10.19
N GLU A 242 14.50 -5.60 -10.74
CA GLU A 242 15.12 -6.29 -11.88
C GLU A 242 14.57 -5.76 -13.21
N LEU A 243 15.45 -5.62 -14.20
CA LEU A 243 15.05 -5.27 -15.56
C LEU A 243 14.14 -6.33 -16.20
N GLY A 244 14.23 -7.58 -15.77
CA GLY A 244 13.30 -8.64 -16.21
C GLY A 244 13.62 -9.22 -17.59
N LEU A 245 13.26 -10.50 -17.76
CA LEU A 245 13.24 -11.17 -19.05
C LEU A 245 11.81 -11.14 -19.60
N ALA A 246 11.67 -10.72 -20.85
CA ALA A 246 10.43 -10.84 -21.58
C ALA A 246 10.61 -11.67 -22.86
N ILE A 247 9.50 -12.16 -23.40
CA ILE A 247 9.43 -12.89 -24.66
C ILE A 247 8.40 -12.20 -25.56
N ASN A 248 8.85 -11.75 -26.73
CA ASN A 248 7.99 -11.23 -27.79
C ASN A 248 7.36 -12.40 -28.54
N ALA A 249 6.15 -12.76 -28.14
CA ALA A 249 5.37 -13.86 -28.69
C ALA A 249 4.51 -13.42 -29.88
N SER A 250 3.93 -14.40 -30.57
CA SER A 250 3.02 -14.18 -31.70
C SER A 250 1.82 -13.30 -31.33
N GLY A 251 1.29 -12.58 -32.33
CA GLY A 251 0.20 -11.62 -32.11
C GLY A 251 0.62 -10.34 -31.37
N GLY A 252 1.94 -10.11 -31.21
CA GLY A 252 2.49 -8.95 -30.52
C GLY A 252 2.33 -9.01 -29.00
N ARG A 253 2.13 -10.20 -28.43
CA ARG A 253 2.09 -10.38 -26.98
C ARG A 253 3.51 -10.33 -26.41
N VAL A 254 3.65 -9.72 -25.23
CA VAL A 254 4.90 -9.66 -24.48
C VAL A 254 4.73 -10.46 -23.20
N ILE A 255 5.52 -11.50 -23.03
CA ILE A 255 5.42 -12.39 -21.86
C ILE A 255 6.59 -12.10 -20.92
N VAL A 256 6.33 -11.44 -19.80
CA VAL A 256 7.31 -11.21 -18.74
C VAL A 256 7.44 -12.50 -17.91
N VAL A 257 8.66 -13.02 -17.80
CA VAL A 257 8.94 -14.26 -17.08
C VAL A 257 9.34 -13.93 -15.64
N GLU A 258 8.48 -14.27 -14.69
CA GLU A 258 8.71 -14.02 -13.26
C GLU A 258 9.92 -14.80 -12.74
N GLU A 259 10.69 -14.16 -11.85
CA GLU A 259 11.87 -14.76 -11.20
C GLU A 259 12.94 -15.33 -12.16
N ALA A 260 12.95 -14.93 -13.43
CA ALA A 260 13.86 -15.48 -14.44
C ALA A 260 15.35 -15.34 -14.08
N HIS A 261 15.74 -14.23 -13.44
CA HIS A 261 17.09 -14.00 -12.90
C HIS A 261 17.56 -15.07 -11.91
N LYS A 262 16.64 -15.64 -11.10
CA LYS A 262 16.96 -16.69 -10.13
C LYS A 262 16.86 -18.09 -10.75
N LEU A 263 15.78 -18.34 -11.50
CA LEU A 263 15.47 -19.68 -12.02
C LEU A 263 16.27 -20.03 -13.27
N TYR A 264 16.62 -19.04 -14.09
CA TYR A 264 17.27 -19.23 -15.39
C TYR A 264 18.39 -18.19 -15.63
N PRO A 265 19.41 -18.12 -14.75
CA PRO A 265 20.39 -17.04 -14.76
C PRO A 265 21.14 -16.89 -16.09
N LYS A 266 21.43 -18.00 -16.78
CA LYS A 266 22.09 -17.97 -18.10
C LYS A 266 21.20 -17.33 -19.18
N ILE A 267 19.94 -17.75 -19.27
CA ILE A 267 18.98 -17.19 -20.23
C ILE A 267 18.69 -15.72 -19.89
N TYR A 268 18.57 -15.41 -18.59
CA TYR A 268 18.37 -14.04 -18.13
C TYR A 268 19.53 -13.12 -18.51
N ALA A 269 20.79 -13.57 -18.36
CA ALA A 269 21.95 -12.79 -18.78
C ALA A 269 21.94 -12.54 -20.31
N ALA A 270 21.48 -13.51 -21.10
CA ALA A 270 21.37 -13.43 -22.55
C ALA A 270 20.07 -12.76 -23.06
N ARG A 271 19.25 -12.17 -22.20
CA ARG A 271 17.92 -11.63 -22.56
C ARG A 271 17.92 -10.55 -23.63
N PHE A 272 19.05 -9.89 -23.86
CA PHE A 272 19.21 -8.84 -24.87
C PHE A 272 19.56 -9.38 -26.26
N GLN A 273 19.81 -10.69 -26.39
CA GLN A 273 20.35 -11.30 -27.59
C GLN A 273 19.27 -11.75 -28.58
N GLY A 274 17.98 -11.57 -28.27
CA GLY A 274 16.89 -11.99 -29.17
C GLY A 274 16.81 -13.51 -29.38
N GLN A 275 17.27 -14.31 -28.40
CA GLN A 275 17.25 -15.77 -28.46
C GLN A 275 15.83 -16.29 -28.60
N GLN A 276 15.63 -17.32 -29.41
CA GLN A 276 14.33 -17.96 -29.49
C GLN A 276 14.08 -18.81 -28.25
N LEU A 277 13.03 -18.48 -27.52
CA LEU A 277 12.65 -19.11 -26.26
C LEU A 277 11.26 -19.71 -26.36
N GLN A 278 11.05 -20.78 -25.61
CA GLN A 278 9.73 -21.29 -25.27
C GLN A 278 9.57 -21.27 -23.75
N VAL A 279 8.51 -20.63 -23.27
CA VAL A 279 8.13 -20.61 -21.86
C VAL A 279 6.78 -21.29 -21.67
N LYS A 280 6.67 -22.13 -20.65
CA LYS A 280 5.40 -22.67 -20.17
C LYS A 280 5.21 -22.25 -18.73
N GLY A 281 4.00 -21.86 -18.36
CA GLY A 281 3.70 -21.52 -16.99
C GLY A 281 2.30 -20.96 -16.80
N GLN A 282 2.04 -20.44 -15.61
CA GLN A 282 0.76 -19.86 -15.26
C GLN A 282 0.81 -18.35 -15.48
N VAL A 283 -0.09 -17.82 -16.31
CA VAL A 283 -0.26 -16.36 -16.44
C VAL A 283 -0.91 -15.84 -15.16
N ILE A 284 -0.18 -15.00 -14.41
CA ILE A 284 -0.62 -14.46 -13.11
C ILE A 284 -1.21 -13.06 -13.24
N LYS A 285 -0.88 -12.32 -14.31
CA LYS A 285 -1.39 -10.98 -14.60
C LYS A 285 -1.37 -10.75 -16.10
N SER A 286 -2.38 -10.08 -16.64
CA SER A 286 -2.36 -9.57 -18.01
C SER A 286 -2.83 -8.13 -18.06
N LEU A 287 -2.16 -7.31 -18.85
CA LEU A 287 -2.50 -5.92 -19.09
C LEU A 287 -2.25 -5.57 -20.56
N GLY A 288 -3.34 -5.47 -21.34
CA GLY A 288 -3.25 -5.29 -22.78
C GLY A 288 -2.50 -6.45 -23.45
N LYS A 289 -1.39 -6.15 -24.13
CA LYS A 289 -0.55 -7.15 -24.80
C LYS A 289 0.49 -7.79 -23.87
N ILE A 290 0.65 -7.30 -22.65
CA ILE A 290 1.67 -7.78 -21.71
C ILE A 290 1.04 -8.78 -20.74
N SER A 291 1.69 -9.92 -20.55
CA SER A 291 1.32 -10.93 -19.56
C SER A 291 2.52 -11.26 -18.69
N TRP A 292 2.32 -11.32 -17.37
CA TRP A 292 3.31 -11.84 -16.43
C TRP A 292 2.99 -13.31 -16.18
N LEU A 293 4.00 -14.14 -16.32
CA LEU A 293 3.88 -15.58 -16.26
C LEU A 293 4.85 -16.12 -15.21
N LYS A 294 4.33 -16.92 -14.29
CA LYS A 294 5.13 -17.72 -13.36
C LYS A 294 5.58 -18.99 -14.10
N PRO A 295 6.88 -19.15 -14.40
CA PRO A 295 7.34 -20.24 -15.27
C PRO A 295 7.29 -21.58 -14.54
N THR A 296 6.81 -22.60 -15.24
CA THR A 296 7.07 -24.02 -14.91
C THR A 296 8.23 -24.57 -15.74
N SER A 297 8.44 -24.03 -16.94
CA SER A 297 9.62 -24.32 -17.75
C SER A 297 9.98 -23.15 -18.66
N LEU A 298 11.27 -22.99 -18.93
CA LEU A 298 11.81 -22.03 -19.90
C LEU A 298 12.99 -22.70 -20.59
N LYS A 299 13.00 -22.72 -21.92
CA LYS A 299 14.09 -23.28 -22.71
C LYS A 299 14.38 -22.45 -23.96
N VAL A 300 15.63 -22.50 -24.39
CA VAL A 300 16.02 -22.02 -25.72
C VAL A 300 15.52 -23.03 -26.75
N ILE A 301 14.93 -22.54 -27.83
CA ILE A 301 14.51 -23.34 -28.98
C ILE A 301 15.28 -22.83 -30.20
N ASN A 302 15.73 -23.77 -31.03
CA ASN A 302 16.43 -23.47 -32.27
C ASN A 302 15.44 -23.31 -33.43
#